data_AF-A0A5C6X8N7-F1
#
_entry.id   AF-A0A5C6X8N7-F1
#
_cell.length_a   1.000
_cell.length_b   1.000
_cell.length_c   1.000
_cell.angle_alpha   90.00
_cell.angle_beta   90.00
_cell.angle_gamma   90.00
#
_symmetry.space_group_name_H-M   'P 1'
#
loop_
_entity.id
_entity.type
_entity.pdbx_description
1 polymer ?
#
loop_
_entity_poly.entity_id
_entity_poly.type
_entity_poly.pdbx_seq_one_letter_code
_entity_poly.pdbx_strand_id
1 'polypeptide(L)'
;MGNPDESDDRASRLGRIQTIVHEDYERIQSTGDPYVVLNLAPGSEMEEVRSRYERYERFYRAENFQRLGDMDLTRKALDIRRAIGRAVVEIQSHQQQEPPSNKPAAAPARVEVPGVDPDAAAMGDIYFRDGLTYLRLGDFNAANDVLTRAVAYDPSRGIILANLAYTRFKLDPTSREVVDETGRLLTQSMSMEPDNPEVFVLCARFAINTQNKAMIQRAIERLEKLKPDHPRLERLKRRARL
;
A
#
# COMPACT_ATOMS: atom_id res chain seq x y z
N MET A 1 -28.93 19.21 -20.93
CA MET A 1 -29.36 17.93 -21.53
C MET A 1 -28.08 17.24 -21.99
N GLY A 2 -27.70 16.12 -21.38
CA GLY A 2 -26.51 15.36 -21.79
C GLY A 2 -26.77 14.57 -23.07
N ASN A 3 -25.75 14.43 -23.90
CA ASN A 3 -25.86 13.77 -25.20
C ASN A 3 -26.05 12.25 -24.99
N PRO A 4 -27.14 11.62 -25.49
CA PRO A 4 -27.40 10.19 -25.26
C PRO A 4 -26.32 9.26 -25.82
N ASP A 5 -25.57 9.71 -26.84
CA ASP A 5 -24.46 8.99 -27.45
C ASP A 5 -23.24 8.84 -26.51
N GLU A 6 -23.02 9.79 -25.59
CA GLU A 6 -21.93 9.73 -24.61
C GLU A 6 -22.21 8.76 -23.46
N SER A 7 -23.50 8.57 -23.12
CA SER A 7 -23.89 7.60 -22.08
C SER A 7 -23.72 6.16 -22.52
N ASP A 8 -24.00 5.85 -23.79
CA ASP A 8 -23.91 4.50 -24.33
C ASP A 8 -22.45 4.06 -24.52
N ASP A 9 -21.57 4.95 -24.99
CA ASP A 9 -20.13 4.67 -25.08
C ASP A 9 -19.51 4.47 -23.68
N ARG A 10 -19.94 5.25 -22.68
CA ARG A 10 -19.47 5.08 -21.29
C ARG A 10 -19.92 3.76 -20.69
N ALA A 11 -21.16 3.35 -20.92
CA ALA A 11 -21.68 2.06 -20.47
C ALA A 11 -20.96 0.88 -21.16
N SER A 12 -20.71 0.99 -22.48
CA SER A 12 -19.96 -0.01 -23.24
C SER A 12 -18.52 -0.15 -22.73
N ARG A 13 -17.84 0.97 -22.45
CA ARG A 13 -16.49 0.97 -21.88
C ARG A 13 -16.44 0.36 -20.48
N LEU A 14 -17.42 0.69 -19.63
CA LEU A 14 -17.51 0.10 -18.28
C LEU A 14 -17.70 -1.41 -18.35
N GLY A 15 -18.59 -1.89 -19.23
CA GLY A 15 -18.79 -3.33 -19.44
C GLY A 15 -17.51 -4.04 -19.86
N ARG A 16 -16.73 -3.46 -20.79
CA ARG A 16 -15.42 -4.03 -21.19
C ARG A 16 -14.43 -4.08 -20.03
N ILE A 17 -14.36 -3.03 -19.21
CA ILE A 17 -13.49 -3.01 -18.03
C ILE A 17 -13.90 -4.12 -17.06
N GLN A 18 -15.20 -4.28 -16.80
CA GLN A 18 -15.72 -5.33 -15.93
C GLN A 18 -15.36 -6.73 -16.44
N THR A 19 -15.53 -6.97 -17.75
CA THR A 19 -15.14 -8.25 -18.38
C THR A 19 -13.65 -8.52 -18.20
N ILE A 20 -12.77 -7.57 -18.54
CA ILE A 20 -11.32 -7.73 -18.40
C ILE A 20 -10.93 -8.04 -16.95
N VAL A 21 -11.45 -7.27 -15.99
CA VAL A 21 -11.15 -7.49 -14.57
C VAL A 21 -11.65 -8.86 -14.11
N HIS A 22 -12.82 -9.29 -14.56
CA HIS A 22 -13.38 -10.59 -14.18
C HIS A 22 -12.58 -11.75 -14.75
N GLU A 23 -12.26 -11.72 -16.04
CA GLU A 23 -11.45 -12.75 -16.71
C GLU A 23 -10.05 -12.84 -16.09
N ASP A 24 -9.38 -11.70 -15.87
CA ASP A 24 -8.07 -11.69 -15.22
C ASP A 24 -8.15 -12.17 -13.76
N TYR A 25 -9.23 -11.83 -13.04
CA TYR A 25 -9.43 -12.34 -11.68
C TYR A 25 -9.59 -13.86 -11.67
N GLU A 26 -10.43 -14.43 -12.53
CA GLU A 26 -10.65 -15.89 -12.60
C GLU A 26 -9.39 -16.65 -13.03
N ARG A 27 -8.67 -16.12 -14.03
CA ARG A 27 -7.38 -16.67 -14.47
C ARG A 27 -6.37 -16.69 -13.31
N ILE A 28 -6.29 -15.62 -12.54
CA ILE A 28 -5.35 -15.51 -11.41
C ILE A 28 -5.74 -16.42 -10.25
N GLN A 29 -7.03 -16.57 -9.96
CA GLN A 29 -7.48 -17.46 -8.87
C GLN A 29 -7.35 -18.94 -9.21
N SER A 30 -7.30 -19.30 -10.50
CA SER A 30 -7.26 -20.70 -10.94
C SER A 30 -5.85 -21.29 -11.06
N THR A 31 -4.79 -20.51 -10.78
CA THR A 31 -3.40 -20.95 -10.97
C THR A 31 -2.48 -20.49 -9.84
N GLY A 32 -1.42 -21.27 -9.61
CA GLY A 32 -0.26 -20.87 -8.81
C GLY A 32 0.96 -20.47 -9.66
N ASP A 33 0.91 -20.65 -10.98
CA ASP A 33 2.05 -20.38 -11.86
C ASP A 33 2.22 -18.87 -12.09
N PRO A 34 3.38 -18.27 -11.73
CA PRO A 34 3.60 -16.84 -11.83
C PRO A 34 3.59 -16.31 -13.29
N TYR A 35 3.97 -17.12 -14.28
CA TYR A 35 3.88 -16.73 -15.69
C TYR A 35 2.43 -16.68 -16.14
N VAL A 36 1.61 -17.66 -15.75
CA VAL A 36 0.17 -17.64 -16.03
C VAL A 36 -0.52 -16.47 -15.32
N VAL A 37 -0.13 -16.12 -14.10
CA VAL A 37 -0.61 -14.92 -13.38
C VAL A 37 -0.33 -13.63 -14.15
N LEU A 38 0.80 -13.54 -14.85
CA LEU A 38 1.14 -12.41 -15.72
C LEU A 38 0.60 -12.56 -17.16
N ASN A 39 -0.10 -13.65 -17.45
CA ASN A 39 -0.55 -14.00 -18.80
C ASN A 39 0.62 -14.01 -19.81
N LEU A 40 1.73 -14.62 -19.40
CA LEU A 40 2.97 -14.78 -20.15
C LEU A 40 3.23 -16.25 -20.45
N ALA A 41 4.08 -16.51 -21.44
CA ALA A 41 4.57 -17.85 -21.70
C ALA A 41 5.53 -18.28 -20.56
N PRO A 42 5.57 -19.58 -20.21
CA PRO A 42 6.57 -20.09 -19.26
C PRO A 42 7.99 -19.76 -19.73
N GLY A 43 8.80 -19.20 -18.84
CA GLY A 43 10.20 -18.83 -19.15
C GLY A 43 10.36 -17.55 -19.95
N SER A 44 9.33 -16.70 -20.06
CA SER A 44 9.46 -15.35 -20.63
C SER A 44 10.61 -14.56 -19.99
N GLU A 45 11.34 -13.81 -20.81
CA GLU A 45 12.47 -12.97 -20.40
C GLU A 45 12.07 -11.90 -19.38
N MET A 46 13.00 -11.52 -18.50
CA MET A 46 12.71 -10.58 -17.40
C MET A 46 12.26 -9.19 -17.89
N GLU A 47 12.70 -8.77 -19.07
CA GLU A 47 12.25 -7.53 -19.70
C GLU A 47 10.76 -7.60 -20.09
N GLU A 48 10.31 -8.75 -20.60
CA GLU A 48 8.90 -8.98 -20.93
C GLU A 48 8.04 -9.05 -19.68
N VAL A 49 8.52 -9.75 -18.65
CA VAL A 49 7.91 -9.82 -17.31
C VAL A 49 7.72 -8.41 -16.74
N ARG A 50 8.77 -7.57 -16.76
CA ARG A 50 8.71 -6.19 -16.28
C ARG A 50 7.75 -5.33 -17.10
N SER A 51 7.80 -5.40 -18.42
CA SER A 51 6.90 -4.68 -19.32
C SER A 51 5.43 -5.06 -19.10
N ARG A 52 5.16 -6.35 -18.87
CA ARG A 52 3.81 -6.84 -18.54
C ARG A 52 3.35 -6.35 -17.19
N TYR A 53 4.21 -6.45 -16.18
CA TYR A 53 3.94 -5.96 -14.84
C TYR A 53 3.61 -4.47 -14.83
N GLU A 54 4.37 -3.64 -15.53
CA GLU A 54 4.10 -2.19 -15.60
C GLU A 54 2.75 -1.86 -16.25
N ARG A 55 2.37 -2.59 -17.31
CA ARG A 55 1.05 -2.42 -17.93
C ARG A 55 -0.07 -2.74 -16.95
N TYR A 56 0.06 -3.85 -16.22
CA TYR A 56 -0.90 -4.22 -15.20
C TYR A 56 -0.91 -3.25 -14.02
N GLU A 57 0.24 -2.77 -13.57
CA GLU A 57 0.34 -1.78 -12.49
C GLU A 57 -0.41 -0.50 -12.85
N ARG A 58 -0.28 -0.02 -14.09
CA ARG A 58 -0.98 1.18 -14.58
C ARG A 58 -2.48 0.96 -14.71
N PHE A 59 -2.91 -0.22 -15.18
CA PHE A 59 -4.32 -0.54 -15.35
C PHE A 59 -5.03 -0.75 -14.00
N TYR A 60 -4.44 -1.53 -13.10
CA TYR A 60 -5.02 -1.92 -11.82
C TYR A 60 -4.80 -0.93 -10.67
N ARG A 61 -4.45 0.34 -10.98
CA ARG A 61 -4.39 1.39 -9.95
C ARG A 61 -5.77 1.62 -9.36
N ALA A 62 -5.84 1.69 -8.03
CA ALA A 62 -7.08 1.91 -7.31
C ALA A 62 -7.86 3.13 -7.80
N GLU A 63 -7.15 4.20 -8.16
CA GLU A 63 -7.72 5.45 -8.66
C GLU A 63 -8.55 5.27 -9.94
N ASN A 64 -8.25 4.25 -10.76
CA ASN A 64 -8.99 3.94 -11.98
C ASN A 64 -10.36 3.34 -11.67
N PHE A 65 -10.51 2.64 -10.55
CA PHE A 65 -11.75 1.92 -10.18
C PHE A 65 -12.56 2.67 -9.14
N GLN A 66 -11.93 3.42 -8.24
CA GLN A 66 -12.61 4.26 -7.24
C GLN A 66 -13.59 5.24 -7.88
N ARG A 67 -13.25 5.79 -9.05
CA ARG A 67 -14.10 6.73 -9.80
C ARG A 67 -15.35 6.08 -10.40
N LEU A 68 -15.37 4.75 -10.49
CA LEU A 68 -16.49 3.98 -11.04
C LEU A 68 -17.58 3.71 -9.97
N GLY A 69 -17.24 3.86 -8.69
CA GLY A 69 -18.18 3.60 -7.58
C GLY A 69 -18.48 2.11 -7.35
N ASP A 70 -17.81 1.21 -8.06
CA ASP A 70 -17.97 -0.24 -7.95
C ASP A 70 -16.92 -0.80 -6.98
N MET A 71 -17.39 -1.15 -5.77
CA MET A 71 -16.55 -1.64 -4.69
C MET A 71 -16.02 -3.05 -4.93
N ASP A 72 -16.81 -3.92 -5.58
CA ASP A 72 -16.38 -5.29 -5.92
C ASP A 72 -15.29 -5.25 -6.99
N LEU A 73 -15.50 -4.44 -8.03
CA LEU A 73 -14.53 -4.25 -9.09
C LEU A 73 -13.21 -3.66 -8.56
N THR A 74 -13.30 -2.68 -7.66
CA THR A 74 -12.12 -2.11 -6.99
C THR A 74 -11.38 -3.15 -6.16
N ARG A 75 -12.11 -4.02 -5.44
CA ARG A 75 -11.51 -5.11 -4.65
C ARG A 75 -10.79 -6.12 -5.54
N LYS A 76 -11.44 -6.60 -6.61
CA LYS A 76 -10.83 -7.51 -7.59
C LYS A 76 -9.58 -6.91 -8.23
N ALA A 77 -9.62 -5.64 -8.63
CA ALA A 77 -8.45 -4.94 -9.17
C ALA A 77 -7.25 -4.97 -8.20
N LEU A 78 -7.49 -4.73 -6.91
CA LEU A 78 -6.45 -4.79 -5.88
C LEU A 78 -5.94 -6.22 -5.64
N ASP A 79 -6.82 -7.22 -5.66
CA ASP A 79 -6.42 -8.64 -5.54
C ASP A 79 -5.53 -9.06 -6.73
N ILE A 80 -5.90 -8.67 -7.95
CA ILE A 80 -5.13 -8.90 -9.18
C ILE A 80 -3.75 -8.25 -9.08
N ARG A 81 -3.70 -6.96 -8.71
CA ARG A 81 -2.44 -6.23 -8.54
C ARG A 81 -1.49 -6.94 -7.57
N ARG A 82 -2.04 -7.44 -6.46
CA ARG A 82 -1.27 -8.20 -5.45
C ARG A 82 -0.75 -9.53 -6.00
N ALA A 83 -1.55 -10.26 -6.78
CA ALA A 83 -1.11 -11.52 -7.37
C ALA A 83 0.01 -11.29 -8.39
N ILE A 84 -0.14 -10.28 -9.23
CA ILE A 84 0.85 -9.90 -10.24
C ILE A 84 2.16 -9.43 -9.59
N GLY A 85 2.10 -8.64 -8.51
CA GLY A 85 3.30 -8.27 -7.74
C GLY A 85 4.06 -9.49 -7.19
N ARG A 86 3.34 -10.45 -6.59
CA ARG A 86 3.97 -11.70 -6.10
C ARG A 86 4.59 -12.51 -7.23
N ALA A 87 3.89 -12.65 -8.34
CA ALA A 87 4.36 -13.42 -9.49
C ALA A 87 5.69 -12.89 -10.05
N VAL A 88 5.85 -11.56 -10.15
CA VAL A 88 7.11 -10.96 -10.61
C VAL A 88 8.26 -11.27 -9.68
N VAL A 89 8.06 -11.14 -8.37
CA VAL A 89 9.10 -11.44 -7.37
C VAL A 89 9.49 -12.90 -7.40
N GLU A 90 8.51 -13.78 -7.55
CA GLU A 90 8.74 -15.21 -7.66
C GLU A 90 9.53 -15.56 -8.93
N ILE A 91 9.21 -14.95 -10.08
CA ILE A 91 10.01 -15.14 -11.30
C ILE A 91 11.44 -14.62 -11.10
N GLN A 92 11.57 -13.44 -10.50
CA GLN A 92 12.87 -12.81 -10.26
C GLN A 92 13.75 -13.61 -9.29
N SER A 93 13.17 -14.18 -8.24
CA SER A 93 13.91 -15.01 -7.28
C SER A 93 14.39 -16.32 -7.89
N HIS A 94 13.59 -16.97 -8.76
CA HIS A 94 14.01 -18.17 -9.48
C HIS A 94 15.17 -17.90 -10.45
N GLN A 95 15.20 -16.74 -11.11
CA GLN A 95 16.31 -16.36 -12.00
C GLN A 95 17.61 -16.02 -11.25
N GLN A 96 17.52 -15.52 -10.01
CA GLN A 96 18.70 -15.22 -9.19
C GLN A 96 19.33 -16.46 -8.54
N GLN A 97 18.64 -17.61 -8.54
CA GLN A 97 19.15 -18.88 -7.99
C GLN A 97 19.97 -19.69 -9.01
N GLU A 98 20.01 -19.30 -10.28
CA GLU A 98 20.94 -19.85 -11.28
C GLU A 98 22.34 -19.23 -11.11
N PRO A 99 23.45 -20.01 -11.18
CA PRO A 99 24.79 -19.49 -10.92
C PRO A 99 25.18 -18.43 -11.96
N PRO A 100 25.83 -17.32 -11.55
CA PRO A 100 25.95 -16.13 -12.40
C PRO A 100 26.99 -16.33 -13.50
N SER A 101 26.60 -16.07 -14.75
CA SER A 101 27.55 -15.73 -15.82
C SER A 101 27.55 -14.20 -16.04
N ASN A 102 28.65 -13.57 -15.64
CA ASN A 102 29.22 -12.24 -15.98
C ASN A 102 28.33 -10.95 -16.08
N LYS A 103 28.64 -9.99 -15.19
CA LYS A 103 28.29 -8.54 -15.11
C LYS A 103 29.00 -7.67 -16.17
N PRO A 104 28.70 -6.34 -16.42
CA PRO A 104 28.44 -5.21 -15.47
C PRO A 104 27.35 -4.19 -15.94
N ALA A 105 26.97 -3.04 -15.34
CA ALA A 105 27.54 -2.06 -14.39
C ALA A 105 26.42 -1.22 -13.68
N ALA A 106 26.81 -0.41 -12.70
CA ALA A 106 26.01 0.22 -11.63
C ALA A 106 25.21 1.51 -11.99
N ALA A 107 24.18 1.78 -11.18
CA ALA A 107 23.47 3.06 -11.03
C ALA A 107 23.44 3.45 -9.52
N PRO A 108 23.26 4.73 -9.15
CA PRO A 108 23.80 5.29 -7.91
C PRO A 108 23.06 4.86 -6.64
N ALA A 109 23.85 4.68 -5.58
CA ALA A 109 23.45 4.13 -4.29
C ALA A 109 22.35 4.95 -3.61
N ARG A 110 21.18 4.33 -3.42
CA ARG A 110 20.34 4.60 -2.23
C ARG A 110 21.12 4.12 -1.01
N VAL A 111 20.97 4.79 0.12
CA VAL A 111 21.54 4.33 1.39
C VAL A 111 20.95 2.95 1.70
N GLU A 112 21.72 1.91 1.42
CA GLU A 112 21.37 0.52 1.69
C GLU A 112 21.39 0.32 3.21
N VAL A 113 20.22 0.07 3.80
CA VAL A 113 20.14 -0.44 5.17
C VAL A 113 20.54 -1.91 5.09
N PRO A 114 21.60 -2.36 5.78
CA PRO A 114 22.10 -3.73 5.65
C PRO A 114 21.01 -4.74 6.02
N GLY A 115 20.65 -5.63 5.08
CA GLY A 115 19.80 -6.81 5.34
C GLY A 115 18.39 -6.82 4.75
N VAL A 116 17.97 -5.80 3.99
CA VAL A 116 16.68 -5.82 3.28
C VAL A 116 16.93 -6.01 1.78
N ASP A 117 16.42 -7.12 1.23
CA ASP A 117 16.42 -7.38 -0.20
C ASP A 117 15.68 -6.23 -0.95
N PRO A 118 16.31 -5.54 -1.91
CA PRO A 118 15.67 -4.46 -2.68
C PRO A 118 14.34 -4.88 -3.34
N ASP A 119 14.21 -6.15 -3.74
CA ASP A 119 12.98 -6.69 -4.31
C ASP A 119 11.89 -6.84 -3.24
N ALA A 120 12.28 -7.18 -2.01
CA ALA A 120 11.39 -7.18 -0.86
C ALA A 120 10.90 -5.75 -0.52
N ALA A 121 11.77 -4.75 -0.53
CA ALA A 121 11.38 -3.37 -0.26
C ALA A 121 10.36 -2.82 -1.28
N ALA A 122 10.51 -3.19 -2.56
CA ALA A 122 9.54 -2.83 -3.60
C ALA A 122 8.16 -3.47 -3.35
N MET A 123 8.11 -4.72 -2.90
CA MET A 123 6.87 -5.36 -2.45
C MET A 123 6.26 -4.68 -1.23
N GLY A 124 7.10 -4.31 -0.27
CA GLY A 124 6.69 -3.53 0.90
C GLY A 124 5.93 -2.28 0.49
N ASP A 125 6.43 -1.54 -0.50
CA ASP A 125 5.79 -0.32 -0.99
C ASP A 125 4.45 -0.57 -1.71
N ILE A 126 4.32 -1.65 -2.49
CA ILE A 126 3.05 -2.02 -3.14
C ILE A 126 1.99 -2.33 -2.07
N TYR A 127 2.32 -3.22 -1.14
CA TYR A 127 1.42 -3.60 -0.06
C TYR A 127 1.06 -2.40 0.82
N PHE A 128 2.01 -1.49 1.05
CA PHE A 128 1.76 -0.25 1.77
C PHE A 128 0.75 0.65 1.04
N ARG A 129 0.92 0.88 -0.27
CA ARG A 129 0.00 1.70 -1.08
C ARG A 129 -1.40 1.10 -1.15
N ASP A 130 -1.49 -0.22 -1.23
CA ASP A 130 -2.77 -0.93 -1.17
C ASP A 130 -3.40 -0.77 0.22
N GLY A 131 -2.61 -0.84 1.29
CA GLY A 131 -3.06 -0.56 2.66
C GLY A 131 -3.64 0.83 2.83
N LEU A 132 -2.95 1.85 2.32
CA LEU A 132 -3.46 3.22 2.30
C LEU A 132 -4.76 3.35 1.49
N THR A 133 -4.91 2.54 0.44
CA THR A 133 -6.13 2.50 -0.37
C THR A 133 -7.29 1.90 0.42
N TYR A 134 -7.10 0.74 1.06
CA TYR A 134 -8.13 0.14 1.91
C TYR A 134 -8.51 1.03 3.10
N LEU A 135 -7.55 1.75 3.68
CA LEU A 135 -7.83 2.75 4.71
C LEU A 135 -8.70 3.91 4.20
N ARG A 136 -8.50 4.36 2.96
CA ARG A 136 -9.36 5.38 2.32
C ARG A 136 -10.78 4.84 2.09
N LEU A 137 -10.92 3.56 1.79
CA LEU A 137 -12.20 2.89 1.58
C LEU A 137 -12.92 2.51 2.90
N GLY A 138 -12.22 2.58 4.03
CA GLY A 138 -12.75 2.18 5.34
C GLY A 138 -12.76 0.67 5.59
N ASP A 139 -12.16 -0.12 4.70
CA ASP A 139 -12.01 -1.58 4.89
C ASP A 139 -10.78 -1.88 5.74
N PHE A 140 -10.95 -1.81 7.06
CA PHE A 140 -9.85 -2.00 8.00
C PHE A 140 -9.32 -3.43 8.05
N ASN A 141 -10.14 -4.43 7.70
CA ASN A 141 -9.69 -5.83 7.64
C ASN A 141 -8.71 -6.01 6.48
N ALA A 142 -9.10 -5.61 5.27
CA ALA A 142 -8.22 -5.68 4.11
C ALA A 142 -6.96 -4.83 4.29
N ALA A 143 -7.09 -3.64 4.89
CA ALA A 143 -5.94 -2.80 5.25
C ALA A 143 -4.98 -3.50 6.20
N ASN A 144 -5.48 -4.19 7.25
CA ASN A 144 -4.64 -4.90 8.20
C ASN A 144 -3.84 -6.02 7.54
N ASP A 145 -4.47 -6.78 6.64
CA ASP A 145 -3.83 -7.90 5.95
C ASP A 145 -2.68 -7.42 5.07
N VAL A 146 -2.90 -6.39 4.25
CA VAL A 146 -1.86 -5.89 3.35
C VAL A 146 -0.78 -5.12 4.11
N LEU A 147 -1.12 -4.34 5.14
CA LEU A 147 -0.13 -3.63 5.95
C LEU A 147 0.74 -4.59 6.77
N THR A 148 0.18 -5.73 7.20
CA THR A 148 0.96 -6.79 7.86
C THR A 148 2.03 -7.34 6.91
N ARG A 149 1.67 -7.58 5.63
CA ARG A 149 2.64 -7.97 4.60
C ARG A 149 3.64 -6.86 4.32
N ALA A 150 3.19 -5.61 4.25
CA ALA A 150 4.06 -4.47 4.01
C ALA A 150 5.17 -4.36 5.08
N VAL A 151 4.84 -4.56 6.36
CA VAL A 151 5.83 -4.60 7.45
C VAL A 151 6.76 -5.80 7.34
N ALA A 152 6.26 -6.97 6.91
CA ALA A 152 7.11 -8.16 6.73
C ALA A 152 8.15 -7.97 5.61
N TYR A 153 7.78 -7.26 4.53
CA TYR A 153 8.65 -6.96 3.39
C TYR A 153 9.58 -5.77 3.62
N ASP A 154 9.13 -4.76 4.35
CA ASP A 154 9.96 -3.60 4.73
C ASP A 154 9.76 -3.24 6.20
N PRO A 155 10.45 -3.94 7.12
CA PRO A 155 10.33 -3.71 8.55
C PRO A 155 11.00 -2.41 9.00
N SER A 156 11.77 -1.74 8.13
CA SER A 156 12.53 -0.54 8.46
C SER A 156 11.71 0.75 8.38
N ARG A 157 10.52 0.70 7.77
CA ARG A 157 9.68 1.88 7.54
C ARG A 157 8.67 2.13 8.65
N GLY A 158 8.95 3.15 9.47
CA GLY A 158 8.10 3.59 10.57
C GLY A 158 6.66 3.91 10.15
N ILE A 159 6.45 4.54 8.99
CA ILE A 159 5.10 4.87 8.51
C ILE A 159 4.24 3.64 8.23
N ILE A 160 4.82 2.52 7.76
CA ILE A 160 4.06 1.30 7.52
C ILE A 160 3.61 0.73 8.87
N LEU A 161 4.52 0.67 9.85
CA LEU A 161 4.23 0.25 11.22
C LEU A 161 3.15 1.12 11.87
N ALA A 162 3.24 2.45 11.71
CA ALA A 162 2.26 3.39 12.23
C ALA A 162 0.86 3.18 11.62
N ASN A 163 0.78 2.95 10.31
CA ASN A 163 -0.50 2.67 9.65
C ASN A 163 -1.07 1.32 10.10
N LEU A 164 -0.24 0.26 10.23
CA LEU A 164 -0.69 -1.04 10.72
C LEU A 164 -1.24 -0.94 12.14
N ALA A 165 -0.49 -0.32 13.06
CA ALA A 165 -0.90 -0.11 14.44
C ALA A 165 -2.22 0.67 14.53
N TYR A 166 -2.32 1.79 13.80
CA TYR A 166 -3.56 2.56 13.76
C TYR A 166 -4.73 1.79 13.15
N THR A 167 -4.48 0.93 12.16
CA THR A 167 -5.50 0.06 11.55
C THR A 167 -6.05 -0.94 12.56
N ARG A 168 -5.18 -1.59 13.34
CA ARG A 168 -5.57 -2.52 14.42
C ARG A 168 -6.38 -1.82 15.50
N PHE A 169 -5.96 -0.63 15.92
CA PHE A 169 -6.76 0.22 16.82
C PHE A 169 -8.13 0.57 16.24
N LYS A 170 -8.25 0.76 14.92
CA LYS A 170 -9.55 1.02 14.28
C LYS A 170 -10.46 -0.19 14.24
N LEU A 171 -9.90 -1.41 14.20
CA LEU A 171 -10.65 -2.67 14.28
C LEU A 171 -11.16 -2.95 15.69
N ASP A 172 -10.35 -2.71 16.70
CA ASP A 172 -10.72 -2.91 18.11
C ASP A 172 -10.25 -1.75 19.00
N PRO A 173 -10.97 -0.61 18.99
CA PRO A 173 -10.58 0.57 19.77
C PRO A 173 -10.87 0.41 21.28
N THR A 174 -11.60 -0.63 21.67
CA THR A 174 -12.04 -0.88 23.06
C THR A 174 -11.11 -1.79 23.83
N SER A 175 -10.33 -2.62 23.12
CA SER A 175 -9.30 -3.45 23.76
C SER A 175 -8.17 -2.59 24.30
N ARG A 176 -7.98 -2.67 25.63
CA ARG A 176 -6.88 -2.02 26.32
C ARG A 176 -5.51 -2.48 25.79
N GLU A 177 -5.39 -3.77 25.48
CA GLU A 177 -4.16 -4.34 24.93
C GLU A 177 -3.82 -3.70 23.58
N VAL A 178 -4.81 -3.60 22.68
CA VAL A 178 -4.65 -2.98 21.35
C VAL A 178 -4.30 -1.50 21.50
N VAL A 179 -4.91 -0.79 22.44
CA VAL A 179 -4.60 0.62 22.73
C VAL A 179 -3.16 0.78 23.20
N ASP A 180 -2.73 -0.03 24.18
CA ASP A 180 -1.39 0.05 24.74
C ASP A 180 -0.32 -0.33 23.70
N GLU A 181 -0.56 -1.39 22.92
CA GLU A 181 0.32 -1.81 21.82
C GLU A 181 0.42 -0.70 20.75
N THR A 182 -0.72 -0.13 20.33
CA THR A 182 -0.74 0.95 19.34
C THR A 182 0.08 2.15 19.79
N GLY A 183 -0.04 2.55 21.06
CA GLY A 183 0.77 3.64 21.62
C GLY A 183 2.29 3.36 21.56
N ARG A 184 2.70 2.12 21.85
CA ARG A 184 4.12 1.71 21.76
C ARG A 184 4.62 1.74 20.31
N LEU A 185 3.89 1.11 19.39
CA LEU A 185 4.27 1.03 17.98
C LEU A 185 4.30 2.40 17.31
N LEU A 186 3.40 3.32 17.68
CA LEU A 186 3.43 4.71 17.20
C LEU A 186 4.65 5.48 17.74
N THR A 187 5.01 5.27 19.00
CA THR A 187 6.22 5.87 19.59
C THR A 187 7.50 5.33 18.92
N GLN A 188 7.54 4.04 18.62
CA GLN A 188 8.61 3.43 17.84
C GLN A 188 8.69 4.03 16.44
N SER A 189 7.54 4.16 15.76
CA SER A 189 7.45 4.74 14.42
C SER A 189 7.97 6.18 14.36
N MET A 190 7.72 7.00 15.39
CA MET A 190 8.30 8.35 15.50
C MET A 190 9.83 8.36 15.55
N SER A 191 10.41 7.29 16.11
CA SER A 191 11.87 7.17 16.27
C SER A 191 12.51 6.63 14.99
N MET A 192 11.78 5.79 14.24
CA MET A 192 12.21 5.25 12.94
C MET A 192 12.20 6.32 11.85
N GLU A 193 11.20 7.20 11.82
CA GLU A 193 11.07 8.26 10.81
C GLU A 193 10.80 9.63 11.47
N PRO A 194 11.81 10.22 12.13
CA PRO A 194 11.65 11.46 12.90
C PRO A 194 11.36 12.69 12.05
N ASP A 195 11.52 12.60 10.73
CA ASP A 195 11.31 13.63 9.71
C ASP A 195 10.06 13.41 8.85
N ASN A 196 9.32 12.32 9.06
CA ASN A 196 8.10 12.02 8.31
C ASN A 196 6.85 12.63 8.98
N PRO A 197 6.22 13.68 8.41
CA PRO A 197 5.06 14.34 9.01
C PRO A 197 3.84 13.43 9.14
N GLU A 198 3.65 12.45 8.25
CA GLU A 198 2.47 11.57 8.29
C GLU A 198 2.48 10.62 9.49
N VAL A 199 3.67 10.25 10.00
CA VAL A 199 3.79 9.49 11.26
C VAL A 199 3.18 10.31 12.41
N PHE A 200 3.53 11.59 12.51
CA PHE A 200 3.01 12.48 13.56
C PHE A 200 1.52 12.76 13.41
N VAL A 201 0.98 12.79 12.18
CA VAL A 201 -0.46 12.87 11.94
C VAL A 201 -1.19 11.67 12.55
N LEU A 202 -0.70 10.44 12.33
CA LEU A 202 -1.30 9.22 12.89
C LEU A 202 -1.20 9.20 14.42
N CYS A 203 -0.04 9.60 14.96
CA CYS A 203 0.17 9.70 16.39
C CYS A 203 -0.80 10.70 17.05
N ALA A 204 -0.95 11.90 16.47
CA ALA A 204 -1.88 12.91 16.98
C ALA A 204 -3.33 12.40 16.93
N ARG A 205 -3.73 11.72 15.84
CA ARG A 205 -5.09 11.15 15.72
C ARG A 205 -5.37 10.10 16.79
N PHE A 206 -4.45 9.15 16.98
CA PHE A 206 -4.56 8.15 18.03
C PHE A 206 -4.63 8.80 19.41
N ALA A 207 -3.69 9.69 19.71
CA ALA A 207 -3.58 10.35 21.01
C ALA A 207 -4.81 11.21 21.35
N ILE A 208 -5.40 11.89 20.36
CA ILE A 208 -6.68 12.62 20.54
C ILE A 208 -7.80 11.64 20.89
N ASN A 209 -7.90 10.51 20.19
CA ASN A 209 -8.95 9.53 20.43
C ASN A 209 -8.81 8.84 21.81
N THR A 210 -7.59 8.68 22.30
CA THR A 210 -7.28 8.06 23.60
C THR A 210 -7.02 9.07 24.72
N GLN A 211 -7.18 10.37 24.44
CA GLN A 211 -6.93 11.48 25.37
C GLN A 211 -5.51 11.50 25.98
N ASN A 212 -4.51 10.96 25.27
CA ASN A 212 -3.11 10.97 25.69
C ASN A 212 -2.48 12.35 25.45
N LYS A 213 -2.63 13.27 26.41
CA LYS A 213 -2.17 14.67 26.31
C LYS A 213 -0.69 14.81 25.96
N ALA A 214 0.18 13.99 26.55
CA ALA A 214 1.62 14.05 26.30
C ALA A 214 1.96 13.73 24.83
N MET A 215 1.33 12.68 24.28
CA MET A 215 1.52 12.31 22.88
C MET A 215 0.87 13.31 21.92
N ILE A 216 -0.28 13.88 22.27
CA ILE A 216 -0.92 14.96 21.50
C ILE A 216 0.06 16.12 21.30
N GLN A 217 0.62 16.63 22.40
CA GLN A 217 1.53 17.77 22.38
C GLN A 217 2.76 17.47 21.52
N ARG A 218 3.45 16.37 21.82
CA ARG A 218 4.66 15.94 21.09
C ARG A 218 4.40 15.78 19.59
N ALA A 219 3.28 15.16 19.22
CA ALA A 219 2.97 14.90 17.81
C ALA A 219 2.61 16.17 17.05
N ILE A 220 1.81 17.07 17.65
CA ILE A 220 1.41 18.33 17.02
C ILE A 220 2.60 19.28 16.89
N GLU A 221 3.40 19.46 17.94
CA GLU A 221 4.62 20.30 17.90
C GLU A 221 5.58 19.82 16.82
N ARG A 222 5.79 18.50 16.72
CA ARG A 222 6.70 17.94 15.74
C ARG A 222 6.16 18.08 14.32
N LEU A 223 4.86 17.87 14.11
CA LEU A 223 4.20 18.09 12.82
C LEU A 223 4.31 19.56 12.39
N GLU A 224 4.04 20.50 13.29
CA GLU A 224 4.14 21.93 13.03
C GLU A 224 5.58 22.34 12.67
N LYS A 225 6.58 21.81 13.37
CA LYS A 225 7.99 22.09 13.05
C LYS A 225 8.42 21.52 11.69
N LEU A 226 7.91 20.35 11.31
CA LEU A 226 8.27 19.69 10.04
C LEU A 226 7.52 20.27 8.85
N LYS A 227 6.22 20.53 9.00
CA LYS A 227 5.34 21.10 7.98
C LYS A 227 4.27 22.01 8.62
N PRO A 228 4.58 23.31 8.78
CA PRO A 228 3.61 24.28 9.30
C PRO A 228 2.34 24.41 8.42
N ASP A 229 2.47 24.16 7.11
CA ASP A 229 1.40 24.24 6.12
C ASP A 229 0.64 22.92 5.93
N HIS A 230 0.89 21.93 6.79
CA HIS A 230 0.30 20.60 6.62
C HIS A 230 -1.24 20.66 6.66
N PRO A 231 -1.96 20.10 5.67
CA PRO A 231 -3.41 20.31 5.50
C PRO A 231 -4.26 19.78 6.68
N ARG A 232 -3.69 18.89 7.50
CA ARG A 232 -4.35 18.31 8.67
C ARG A 232 -4.01 19.01 10.00
N LEU A 233 -3.00 19.88 10.04
CA LEU A 233 -2.46 20.45 11.29
C LEU A 233 -3.53 21.25 12.05
N GLU A 234 -4.14 22.23 11.39
CA GLU A 234 -5.17 23.08 12.01
C GLU A 234 -6.38 22.28 12.50
N ARG A 235 -6.78 21.25 11.76
CA ARG A 235 -7.86 20.35 12.19
C ARG A 235 -7.47 19.55 13.42
N LEU A 236 -6.21 19.12 13.54
CA LEU A 236 -5.70 18.38 14.69
C LEU A 236 -5.62 19.28 15.93
N LYS A 237 -5.11 20.51 15.81
CA LYS A 237 -5.08 21.50 16.91
C LYS A 237 -6.46 21.77 17.50
N ARG A 238 -7.44 22.07 16.63
CA ARG A 238 -8.84 22.26 17.06
C ARG A 238 -9.41 21.05 17.79
N ARG A 239 -9.16 19.83 17.32
CA ARG A 239 -9.62 18.60 17.98
C ARG A 239 -8.89 18.35 19.30
N ALA A 240 -7.63 18.73 19.39
CA ALA A 240 -6.81 18.66 20.60
C ALA A 240 -7.15 19.75 21.63
N ARG A 241 -7.93 20.78 21.25
CA ARG A 241 -8.20 21.99 22.03
C ARG A 241 -6.91 22.77 22.35
N LEU A 242 -6.01 22.82 21.37
CA LEU A 242 -4.80 23.63 21.33
C LEU A 242 -5.00 24.84 20.40
#